data_AF-A0A537FZ20-F1
#
_entry.id   AF-A0A537FZ20-F1
#
_cell.length_a   1.000
_cell.length_b   1.000
_cell.length_c   1.000
_cell.angle_alpha   90.00
_cell.angle_beta   90.00
_cell.angle_gamma   90.00
#
_symmetry.space_group_name_H-M   'P 1'
#
loop_
_entity.id
_entity.type
_entity.pdbx_description
1 polymer ?
#
loop_
_entity_poly.entity_id
_entity_poly.type
_entity_poly.pdbx_seq_one_letter_code
_entity_poly.pdbx_strand_id
1 'polypeptide(L)'
;AGLNLELIAQSKKRVPKEFWSMYKDLSKRFVAQTGALRSAIEAFGHSDDDVLKRREEVKNIEQQIDDAYFNLRKKLILSSSGPLALLVLMDVLTWVESASDRAKDAADMLYILVMANR
;
A
#
# COMPACT_ATOMS: atom_id res chain seq x y z
N ALA A 1 -9.59 7.66 -6.39
CA ALA A 1 -8.23 8.10 -5.99
C ALA A 1 -7.56 9.13 -6.93
N GLY A 2 -7.08 8.77 -8.13
CA GLY A 2 -6.21 9.66 -8.93
C GLY A 2 -6.81 11.03 -9.26
N LEU A 3 -8.04 11.06 -9.77
CA LEU A 3 -8.78 12.30 -10.03
C LEU A 3 -9.03 13.12 -8.74
N ASN A 4 -9.21 12.46 -7.59
CA ASN A 4 -9.43 13.15 -6.32
C ASN A 4 -8.16 13.89 -5.86
N LEU A 5 -6.97 13.30 -6.06
CA LEU A 5 -5.69 13.98 -5.81
C LEU A 5 -5.51 15.21 -6.69
N GLU A 6 -5.89 15.10 -7.96
CA GLU A 6 -5.86 16.22 -8.91
C GLU A 6 -6.80 17.35 -8.48
N LEU A 7 -8.02 17.02 -8.04
CA LEU A 7 -8.96 18.00 -7.49
C LEU A 7 -8.41 18.71 -6.24
N ILE A 8 -7.74 18.00 -5.32
CA ILE A 8 -7.06 18.66 -4.19
C ILE A 8 -5.98 19.62 -4.68
N ALA A 9 -5.14 19.20 -5.62
CA ALA A 9 -4.05 20.02 -6.13
C ALA A 9 -4.57 21.32 -6.77
N GLN A 10 -5.72 21.26 -7.45
CA GLN A 10 -6.38 22.41 -8.07
C GLN A 10 -7.17 23.28 -7.07
N SER A 11 -7.64 22.70 -5.97
CA SER A 11 -8.56 23.37 -5.02
C SER A 11 -7.97 24.54 -4.23
N LYS A 12 -6.66 24.82 -4.35
CA LYS A 12 -5.88 25.78 -3.53
C LYS A 12 -6.00 25.55 -2.01
N LYS A 13 -6.62 24.45 -1.56
CA LYS A 13 -6.76 24.12 -0.14
C LYS A 13 -5.39 23.73 0.42
N ARG A 14 -5.04 24.32 1.57
CA ARG A 14 -3.79 23.99 2.25
C ARG A 14 -3.93 22.66 2.99
N VAL A 15 -3.43 21.59 2.40
CA VAL A 15 -3.13 20.35 3.11
C VAL A 15 -1.75 20.50 3.77
N PRO A 16 -1.62 20.28 5.09
CA PRO A 16 -0.32 20.31 5.77
C PRO A 16 0.74 19.44 5.10
N LYS A 17 1.98 19.95 5.00
CA LYS A 17 3.11 19.24 4.37
C LYS A 17 3.40 17.88 5.00
N GLU A 18 3.10 17.73 6.28
CA GLU A 18 3.28 16.48 7.01
C GLU A 18 2.49 15.33 6.37
N PHE A 19 1.22 15.55 5.99
CA PHE A 19 0.41 14.51 5.35
C PHE A 19 1.03 14.06 4.03
N TRP A 20 1.49 14.99 3.20
CA TRP A 20 2.19 14.64 1.95
C TRP A 20 3.45 13.82 2.20
N SER A 21 4.20 14.11 3.26
CA SER A 21 5.35 13.31 3.64
C SER A 21 4.95 11.89 4.06
N MET A 22 3.85 11.74 4.79
CA MET A 22 3.33 10.43 5.20
C MET A 22 2.81 9.62 4.00
N TYR A 23 2.08 10.25 3.07
CA TYR A 23 1.69 9.57 1.81
C TYR A 23 2.90 9.16 1.00
N LYS A 24 3.94 10.00 0.91
CA LYS A 24 5.18 9.65 0.22
C LYS A 24 5.86 8.44 0.86
N ASP A 25 5.88 8.34 2.18
CA ASP A 25 6.42 7.18 2.89
C ASP A 25 5.60 5.92 2.63
N LEU A 26 4.26 6.02 2.76
CA LEU A 26 3.34 4.93 2.45
C LEU A 26 3.50 4.42 1.02
N SER A 27 3.59 5.32 0.03
CA SER A 27 3.81 4.97 -1.37
C SER A 27 5.15 4.28 -1.61
N LYS A 28 6.23 4.66 -0.89
CA LYS A 28 7.52 3.95 -0.99
C LYS A 28 7.42 2.52 -0.49
N ARG A 29 6.70 2.28 0.61
CA ARG A 29 6.45 0.93 1.14
C ARG A 29 5.66 0.10 0.14
N PHE A 30 4.60 0.66 -0.45
CA PHE A 30 3.82 0.00 -1.49
C PHE A 30 4.65 -0.33 -2.75
N VAL A 31 5.54 0.56 -3.18
CA VAL A 31 6.50 0.25 -4.27
C VAL A 31 7.44 -0.90 -3.89
N ALA A 32 7.93 -0.96 -2.66
CA ALA A 32 8.74 -2.08 -2.20
C ALA A 32 7.94 -3.40 -2.19
N GLN A 33 6.69 -3.37 -1.72
CA GLN A 33 5.80 -4.54 -1.71
C GLN A 33 5.55 -5.08 -3.11
N THR A 34 5.22 -4.20 -4.06
CA THR A 34 4.99 -4.58 -5.45
C THR A 34 6.27 -5.10 -6.13
N GLY A 35 7.45 -4.57 -5.75
CA GLY A 35 8.73 -5.13 -6.18
C GLY A 35 8.99 -6.55 -5.65
N ALA A 36 8.65 -6.82 -4.39
CA ALA A 36 8.72 -8.17 -3.81
C ALA A 36 7.74 -9.13 -4.48
N LEU A 37 6.49 -8.71 -4.72
CA LEU A 37 5.50 -9.48 -5.47
C LEU A 37 5.98 -9.80 -6.89
N ARG A 38 6.52 -8.80 -7.60
CA ARG A 38 7.10 -9.01 -8.94
C ARG A 38 8.19 -10.07 -8.90
N SER A 39 9.07 -10.02 -7.90
CA SER A 39 10.13 -11.02 -7.74
C SER A 39 9.57 -12.41 -7.44
N ALA A 40 8.46 -12.52 -6.70
CA ALA A 40 7.77 -13.79 -6.48
C ALA A 40 7.18 -14.35 -7.78
N ILE A 41 6.55 -13.50 -8.60
CA ILE A 41 6.02 -13.87 -9.91
C ILE A 41 7.14 -14.36 -10.84
N GLU A 42 8.27 -13.66 -10.88
CA GLU A 42 9.43 -14.02 -11.69
C GLU A 42 10.09 -15.34 -11.25
N ALA A 43 10.02 -15.68 -9.95
CA ALA A 43 10.53 -16.95 -9.43
C ALA A 43 9.59 -18.14 -9.63
N PHE A 44 8.30 -17.88 -9.85
CA PHE A 44 7.28 -18.92 -9.95
C PHE A 44 7.53 -19.85 -11.14
N GLY A 45 7.56 -21.17 -10.88
CA GLY A 45 7.91 -22.20 -11.86
C GLY A 45 9.42 -22.41 -12.08
N HIS A 46 10.27 -21.61 -11.43
CA HIS A 46 11.73 -21.74 -11.49
C HIS A 46 12.35 -22.09 -10.13
N SER A 47 11.85 -21.51 -9.04
CA SER A 47 12.39 -21.69 -7.69
C SER A 47 11.29 -21.53 -6.63
N ASP A 48 10.81 -22.65 -6.11
CA ASP A 48 9.79 -22.67 -5.05
C ASP A 48 10.29 -21.93 -3.80
N ASP A 49 11.53 -22.15 -3.38
CA ASP A 49 12.09 -21.53 -2.17
C ASP A 49 12.18 -20.01 -2.30
N ASP A 50 12.46 -19.49 -3.50
CA ASP A 50 12.44 -18.06 -3.75
C ASP A 50 11.00 -17.50 -3.69
N VAL A 51 10.01 -18.21 -4.23
CA VAL A 51 8.59 -17.80 -4.10
C VAL A 51 8.20 -17.69 -2.63
N LEU A 52 8.55 -18.69 -1.80
CA LEU A 52 8.25 -18.71 -0.37
C LEU A 52 8.90 -17.51 0.35
N LYS A 53 10.19 -17.24 0.05
CA LYS A 53 10.92 -16.12 0.61
C LYS A 53 10.30 -14.78 0.22
N ARG A 54 10.01 -14.56 -1.06
CA ARG A 54 9.43 -13.30 -1.56
C ARG A 54 8.01 -13.07 -1.03
N ARG A 55 7.22 -14.13 -0.85
CA ARG A 55 5.91 -14.02 -0.21
C ARG A 55 6.03 -13.51 1.22
N GLU A 56 7.01 -13.98 1.99
CA GLU A 56 7.20 -13.49 3.36
C GLU A 56 7.70 -12.03 3.39
N GLU A 57 8.52 -11.63 2.42
CA GLU A 57 8.87 -10.22 2.21
C GLU A 57 7.62 -9.36 1.94
N VAL A 58 6.70 -9.81 1.07
CA VAL A 58 5.43 -9.11 0.78
C VAL A 58 4.60 -8.93 2.06
N LYS A 59 4.46 -9.97 2.89
CA LYS A 59 3.73 -9.90 4.17
C LYS A 59 4.36 -8.95 5.17
N ASN A 60 5.69 -8.99 5.30
CA ASN A 60 6.40 -8.09 6.21
C ASN A 60 6.25 -6.63 5.81
N ILE A 61 6.13 -6.35 4.50
CA ILE A 61 5.89 -4.99 4.01
C ILE A 61 4.42 -4.59 4.18
N GLU A 62 3.47 -5.51 3.96
CA GLU A 62 2.05 -5.26 4.22
C GLU A 62 1.79 -4.86 5.67
N GLN A 63 2.35 -5.58 6.65
CA GLN A 63 2.23 -5.20 8.06
C GLN A 63 2.72 -3.76 8.33
N GLN A 64 3.80 -3.34 7.66
CA GLN A 64 4.30 -1.96 7.76
C GLN A 64 3.39 -0.94 7.08
N ILE A 65 2.71 -1.33 6.00
CA ILE A 65 1.71 -0.51 5.31
C ILE A 65 0.49 -0.34 6.20
N ASP A 66 0.03 -1.39 6.89
CA ASP A 66 -1.09 -1.34 7.83
C ASP A 66 -0.81 -0.40 9.00
N ASP A 67 0.38 -0.49 9.58
CA ASP A 67 0.82 0.41 10.66
C ASP A 67 0.85 1.87 10.17
N ALA A 68 1.38 2.09 8.96
CA ALA A 68 1.43 3.42 8.36
C ALA A 68 0.02 3.95 8.03
N TYR A 69 -0.87 3.09 7.54
CA TYR A 69 -2.27 3.38 7.28
C TYR A 69 -2.98 3.82 8.55
N PHE A 70 -2.87 3.04 9.63
CA PHE A 70 -3.53 3.35 10.90
C PHE A 70 -3.05 4.68 11.48
N ASN A 71 -1.73 4.90 11.47
CA ASN A 71 -1.13 6.13 11.97
C ASN A 71 -1.56 7.36 11.15
N LEU A 72 -1.57 7.25 9.82
CA LEU A 72 -2.02 8.33 8.93
C LEU A 72 -3.51 8.61 9.10
N ARG A 73 -4.35 7.57 9.16
CA ARG A 73 -5.79 7.68 9.39
C ARG A 73 -6.08 8.38 10.71
N LYS A 74 -5.41 7.98 11.79
CA LYS A 74 -5.53 8.62 13.11
C LYS A 74 -5.19 10.11 13.04
N LYS A 75 -4.07 10.48 12.40
CA LYS A 75 -3.67 11.89 12.28
C LYS A 75 -4.63 12.71 11.42
N LEU A 76 -5.17 12.15 10.34
CA LEU A 76 -6.17 12.82 9.51
C LEU A 76 -7.43 13.13 10.33
N ILE A 77 -7.99 12.13 11.02
CA ILE A 77 -9.21 12.27 11.82
C ILE A 77 -9.05 13.31 12.94
N LEU A 78 -7.87 13.34 13.59
CA LEU A 78 -7.59 14.28 14.69
C LEU A 78 -7.16 15.68 14.20
N SER A 79 -7.01 15.90 12.89
CA SER A 79 -6.57 17.18 12.35
C SER A 79 -7.71 18.19 12.21
N SER A 80 -7.38 19.47 12.28
CA SER A 80 -8.30 20.57 11.96
C SER A 80 -8.43 20.83 10.45
N SER A 81 -8.10 19.85 9.61
CA SER A 81 -8.20 19.98 8.15
C SER A 81 -9.66 20.11 7.70
N GLY A 82 -9.90 20.89 6.65
CA GLY A 82 -11.26 21.08 6.12
C GLY A 82 -11.89 19.75 5.66
N PRO A 83 -13.22 19.55 5.84
CA PRO A 83 -13.89 18.27 5.58
C PRO A 83 -13.65 17.68 4.18
N LEU A 84 -13.61 18.54 3.14
CA LEU A 84 -13.33 18.09 1.77
C LEU A 84 -11.91 17.53 1.60
N ALA A 85 -10.92 18.14 2.26
CA ALA A 85 -9.55 17.66 2.20
C ALA A 85 -9.43 16.32 2.91
N LEU A 86 -10.09 16.17 4.07
CA LEU A 86 -10.16 14.89 4.78
C LEU A 86 -10.81 13.80 3.94
N LEU A 87 -11.95 14.09 3.32
CA LEU A 87 -12.66 13.12 2.46
C LEU A 87 -11.75 12.55 1.37
N VAL A 88 -11.08 13.44 0.63
CA VAL A 88 -10.19 13.03 -0.47
C VAL A 88 -8.96 12.28 0.04
N LEU A 89 -8.31 12.76 1.10
CA LEU A 89 -7.13 12.10 1.64
C LEU A 89 -7.48 10.71 2.18
N MET A 90 -8.58 10.58 2.91
CA MET A 90 -9.09 9.29 3.38
C MET A 90 -9.41 8.34 2.24
N ASP A 91 -10.03 8.79 1.14
CA ASP A 91 -10.26 7.97 -0.05
C ASP A 91 -8.94 7.46 -0.63
N VAL A 92 -7.96 8.34 -0.83
CA VAL A 92 -6.64 7.96 -1.35
C VAL A 92 -5.95 6.96 -0.44
N LEU A 93 -6.05 7.14 0.88
CA LEU A 93 -5.46 6.25 1.87
C LEU A 93 -6.05 4.83 1.78
N THR A 94 -7.38 4.72 1.74
CA THR A 94 -8.08 3.44 1.55
C THR A 94 -7.69 2.78 0.23
N TRP A 95 -7.57 3.54 -0.86
CA TRP A 95 -7.14 2.97 -2.14
C TRP A 95 -5.73 2.36 -2.10
N VAL A 96 -4.79 2.96 -1.35
CA VAL A 96 -3.43 2.41 -1.23
C VAL A 96 -3.42 1.12 -0.40
N GLU A 97 -4.15 1.08 0.72
CA GLU A 97 -4.31 -0.13 1.54
C GLU A 97 -4.97 -1.26 0.74
N SER A 98 -6.08 -0.96 0.06
CA SER A 98 -6.76 -1.96 -0.76
C SER A 98 -5.92 -2.45 -1.96
N ALA A 99 -4.95 -1.67 -2.43
CA ALA A 99 -4.00 -2.12 -3.45
C ALA A 99 -2.90 -3.00 -2.85
N SER A 100 -2.45 -2.67 -1.62
CA SER A 100 -1.50 -3.48 -0.84
C SER A 100 -2.07 -4.86 -0.54
N ASP A 101 -3.32 -4.94 -0.08
CA ASP A 101 -3.98 -6.23 0.19
C ASP A 101 -4.02 -7.12 -1.04
N ARG A 102 -4.38 -6.56 -2.20
CA ARG A 102 -4.38 -7.33 -3.46
C ARG A 102 -3.00 -7.84 -3.84
N ALA A 103 -1.94 -7.09 -3.52
CA ALA A 103 -0.57 -7.54 -3.77
C ALA A 103 -0.19 -8.72 -2.86
N LYS A 104 -0.62 -8.69 -1.59
CA LYS A 104 -0.49 -9.80 -0.65
C LYS A 104 -1.28 -11.03 -1.10
N ASP A 105 -2.55 -10.85 -1.46
CA ASP A 105 -3.41 -11.93 -1.97
C ASP A 105 -2.77 -12.63 -3.18
N ALA A 106 -2.19 -11.86 -4.10
CA ALA A 106 -1.48 -12.40 -5.24
C ALA A 106 -0.26 -13.25 -4.82
N ALA A 107 0.54 -12.79 -3.86
CA ALA A 107 1.66 -13.57 -3.33
C ALA A 107 1.20 -14.83 -2.60
N ASP A 108 0.09 -14.76 -1.85
CA ASP A 108 -0.51 -15.90 -1.16
C ASP A 108 -1.04 -16.96 -2.14
N MET A 109 -1.63 -16.55 -3.27
CA MET A 109 -2.02 -17.49 -4.34
C MET A 109 -0.82 -18.26 -4.91
N LEU A 110 0.29 -17.57 -5.20
CA LEU A 110 1.52 -18.23 -5.69
C LEU A 110 2.06 -19.22 -4.65
N TYR A 111 2.08 -18.83 -3.38
CA TYR A 111 2.46 -19.70 -2.27
C TYR A 111 1.59 -20.97 -2.21
N ILE A 112 0.27 -20.83 -2.31
CA ILE A 112 -0.66 -21.97 -2.28
C ILE A 112 -0.39 -22.91 -3.44
N LEU A 113 -0.16 -22.37 -4.65
CA LEU A 113 0.15 -23.18 -5.84
C LEU A 113 1.46 -23.96 -5.69
N VAL A 114 2.51 -23.31 -5.17
CA VAL A 114 3.79 -23.98 -4.87
C VAL A 114 3.59 -25.11 -3.85
N MET A 115 2.89 -24.83 -2.75
CA MET A 115 2.65 -25.81 -1.70
C MET A 115 1.78 -26.99 -2.15
N ALA A 116 0.83 -26.75 -3.07
CA ALA A 116 -0.03 -27.81 -3.61
C ALA A 116 0.67 -28.73 -4.62
N ASN A 117 1.77 -28.25 -5.24
CA ASN A 117 2.55 -29.01 -6.24
C ASN A 117 3.78 -29.71 -5.62
N ARG A 118 3.98 -29.60 -4.31
CA ARG A 118 5.06 -30.28 -3.57
C ARG A 118 4.69 -31.70 -3.13
#